data_AF-A0A7L2R7Y6-F1
#
_entry.id   AF-A0A7L2R7Y6-F1
#
_cell.length_a   1.000
_cell.length_b   1.000
_cell.length_c   1.000
_cell.angle_alpha   90.00
_cell.angle_beta   90.00
_cell.angle_gamma   90.00
#
_symmetry.space_group_name_H-M   'P 1'
#
loop_
_entity.id
_entity.type
_entity.pdbx_description
1 polymer ?
#
loop_
_entity_poly.entity_id
_entity_poly.type
_entity_poly.pdbx_seq_one_letter_code
_entity_poly.pdbx_strand_id
1 'polypeptide(L)'
;GLEISKFCFVSDEDSTQYLKSHGVKLFLSADRTDVCNALRRGVSAALVFQQEVQAPSTPLRVVFDGDAVLFSDETDQIFQEQGLEGAVQYERAMEAIPIGEGPLKAFAMHLGKMRKKFGQEKSPIRTYLVTARSGRDMGIRAIKTLREWGLPIDEAFFMDGAPKGPILAQIQPHIFFDDGLHNIQGAQNVGVPSAWVP
;
A
#
# COMPACT_ATOMS: atom_id res chain seq x y z
N GLY A 1 -16.87 4.08 -20.19
CA GLY A 1 -15.79 4.90 -19.63
C GLY A 1 -16.17 5.34 -18.22
N LEU A 2 -15.21 5.81 -17.42
CA LEU A 2 -15.50 6.42 -16.11
C LEU A 2 -16.25 7.75 -16.32
N GLU A 3 -17.25 8.02 -15.49
CA GLU A 3 -17.93 9.32 -15.49
C GLU A 3 -17.02 10.36 -14.82
N ILE A 4 -16.38 11.19 -15.63
CA ILE A 4 -15.57 12.31 -15.12
C ILE A 4 -16.53 13.44 -14.77
N SER A 5 -16.81 13.59 -13.47
CA SER A 5 -17.76 14.58 -12.96
C SER A 5 -17.11 15.90 -12.53
N LYS A 6 -15.79 15.92 -12.30
CA LYS A 6 -15.04 17.11 -11.85
C LYS A 6 -13.66 17.14 -12.51
N PHE A 7 -13.27 18.32 -12.98
CA PHE A 7 -11.94 18.61 -13.50
C PHE A 7 -11.43 19.92 -12.87
N CYS A 8 -10.12 20.03 -12.70
CA CYS A 8 -9.47 21.21 -12.17
C CYS A 8 -8.26 21.53 -13.06
N PHE A 9 -8.18 22.78 -13.52
CA PHE A 9 -6.99 23.31 -14.19
C PHE A 9 -6.30 24.25 -13.21
N VAL A 10 -5.03 23.99 -12.94
CA VAL A 10 -4.22 24.79 -12.02
C VAL A 10 -3.04 25.34 -12.82
N SER A 11 -2.88 26.66 -12.83
CA SER A 11 -1.69 27.34 -13.37
C SER A 11 -0.62 27.59 -12.32
N ASP A 12 -0.94 27.30 -11.06
CA ASP A 12 -0.08 27.46 -9.89
C ASP A 12 1.00 26.36 -9.86
N GLU A 13 2.15 26.64 -9.25
CA GLU A 13 3.27 25.68 -9.22
C GLU A 13 2.97 24.43 -8.38
N ASP A 14 2.07 24.53 -7.37
CA ASP A 14 1.69 23.41 -6.52
C ASP A 14 0.19 23.09 -6.62
N SER A 15 -0.15 22.15 -7.49
CA SER A 15 -1.53 21.67 -7.68
C SER A 15 -2.08 20.91 -6.46
N THR A 16 -1.22 20.45 -5.55
CA THR A 16 -1.59 19.55 -4.45
C THR A 16 -2.36 20.25 -3.32
N GLN A 17 -2.36 21.58 -3.29
CA GLN A 17 -3.06 22.39 -2.27
C GLN A 17 -4.58 22.13 -2.24
N TYR A 18 -5.17 21.71 -3.37
CA TYR A 18 -6.61 21.49 -3.50
C TYR A 18 -7.06 20.07 -3.13
N LEU A 19 -6.13 19.12 -2.94
CA LEU A 19 -6.46 17.71 -2.75
C LEU A 19 -7.34 17.45 -1.52
N LYS A 20 -7.00 18.11 -0.40
CA LYS A 20 -7.77 17.97 0.86
C LYS A 20 -9.17 18.54 0.75
N SER A 21 -9.33 19.75 0.21
CA SER A 21 -10.62 20.43 0.10
C SER A 21 -11.57 19.70 -0.87
N HIS A 22 -11.02 19.00 -1.86
CA HIS A 22 -11.79 18.13 -2.75
C HIS A 22 -12.00 16.71 -2.22
N GLY A 23 -11.53 16.40 -1.01
CA GLY A 23 -11.76 15.12 -0.37
C GLY A 23 -11.05 13.95 -1.04
N VAL A 24 -9.94 14.21 -1.75
CA VAL A 24 -9.13 13.18 -2.42
C VAL A 24 -8.63 12.18 -1.37
N LYS A 25 -8.81 10.89 -1.66
CA LYS A 25 -8.42 9.78 -0.75
C LYS A 25 -7.16 9.06 -1.20
N LEU A 26 -6.82 9.15 -2.48
CA LEU A 26 -5.60 8.65 -3.09
C LEU A 26 -5.22 9.60 -4.23
N PHE A 27 -3.98 10.07 -4.24
CA PHE A 27 -3.42 10.88 -5.32
C PHE A 27 -2.28 10.12 -6.02
N LEU A 28 -2.42 9.89 -7.32
CA LEU A 28 -1.41 9.22 -8.14
C LEU A 28 -0.87 10.22 -9.15
N SER A 29 0.44 10.36 -9.23
CA SER A 29 1.12 11.28 -10.17
C SER A 29 2.37 10.65 -10.74
N ALA A 30 2.79 11.08 -11.93
CA ALA A 30 4.11 10.79 -12.48
C ALA A 30 5.17 11.80 -12.02
N ASP A 31 4.77 12.84 -11.28
CA ASP A 31 5.66 13.85 -10.69
C ASP A 31 5.94 13.54 -9.21
N ARG A 32 7.21 13.36 -8.86
CA ARG A 32 7.64 13.04 -7.50
C ARG A 32 7.42 14.19 -6.52
N THR A 33 7.61 15.43 -6.95
CA THR A 33 7.42 16.62 -6.12
C THR A 33 5.97 16.72 -5.67
N ASP A 34 5.03 16.50 -6.59
CA ASP A 34 3.59 16.47 -6.27
C ASP A 34 3.26 15.35 -5.27
N VAL A 35 3.79 14.14 -5.47
CA VAL A 35 3.55 13.02 -4.54
C VAL A 35 4.05 13.37 -3.14
N CYS A 36 5.28 13.87 -3.02
CA CYS A 36 5.85 14.31 -1.75
C CYS A 36 5.02 15.43 -1.09
N ASN A 37 4.56 16.41 -1.88
CA ASN A 37 3.73 17.50 -1.38
C ASN A 37 2.36 16.99 -0.88
N ALA A 38 1.72 16.06 -1.62
CA ALA A 38 0.47 15.43 -1.20
C ALA A 38 0.65 14.65 0.13
N LEU A 39 1.72 13.87 0.26
CA LEU A 39 2.05 13.13 1.48
C LEU A 39 2.30 14.04 2.68
N ARG A 40 3.10 15.12 2.52
CA ARG A 40 3.30 16.14 3.58
C ARG A 40 2.00 16.82 3.99
N ARG A 41 1.09 16.98 3.02
CA ARG A 41 -0.25 17.49 3.30
C ARG A 41 -1.12 16.44 3.96
N GLY A 42 -0.74 15.17 4.10
CA GLY A 42 -1.54 14.12 4.73
C GLY A 42 -2.61 13.54 3.81
N VAL A 43 -2.37 13.59 2.50
CA VAL A 43 -3.16 12.87 1.48
C VAL A 43 -2.33 11.67 1.04
N SER A 44 -2.88 10.45 1.16
CA SER A 44 -2.23 9.24 0.68
C SER A 44 -1.90 9.38 -0.82
N ALA A 45 -0.64 9.19 -1.18
CA ALA A 45 -0.16 9.40 -2.54
C ALA A 45 0.97 8.44 -2.91
N ALA A 46 1.13 8.20 -4.21
CA ALA A 46 2.21 7.38 -4.74
C ALA A 46 2.58 7.81 -6.17
N LEU A 47 3.86 7.63 -6.51
CA LEU A 47 4.41 7.88 -7.84
C LEU A 47 4.08 6.71 -8.76
N VAL A 48 3.37 6.97 -9.85
CA VAL A 48 3.07 5.97 -10.88
C VAL A 48 4.03 6.08 -12.05
N PHE A 49 4.29 4.94 -12.68
CA PHE A 49 5.17 4.84 -13.83
C PHE A 49 4.37 4.50 -15.09
N GLN A 50 4.83 5.00 -16.23
CA GLN A 50 4.23 4.64 -17.51
C GLN A 50 4.51 3.16 -17.80
N GLN A 51 3.46 2.37 -17.97
CA GLN A 51 3.56 0.96 -18.31
C GLN A 51 2.40 0.57 -19.21
N GLU A 52 2.70 -0.14 -20.30
CA GLU A 52 1.68 -0.80 -21.10
C GLU A 52 1.32 -2.12 -20.41
N VAL A 53 0.11 -2.19 -19.88
CA VAL A 53 -0.40 -3.36 -19.18
C VAL A 53 -1.76 -3.76 -19.71
N GLN A 54 -2.01 -5.06 -19.75
CA GLN A 54 -3.35 -5.58 -19.98
C GLN A 54 -4.08 -5.59 -18.63
N ALA A 55 -5.08 -4.73 -18.49
CA ALA A 55 -5.87 -4.67 -17.27
C ALA A 55 -6.61 -6.01 -17.07
N PRO A 56 -6.44 -6.68 -15.91
CA PRO A 56 -7.24 -7.85 -15.60
C PRO A 56 -8.73 -7.48 -15.54
N SER A 57 -9.59 -8.47 -15.77
CA SER A 57 -11.01 -8.31 -15.47
C SER A 57 -11.24 -8.23 -13.95
N THR A 58 -12.46 -7.89 -13.55
CA THR A 58 -12.86 -7.86 -12.13
C THR A 58 -12.55 -9.18 -11.41
N PRO A 59 -12.24 -9.15 -10.10
CA PRO A 59 -12.36 -8.01 -9.18
C PRO A 59 -11.16 -7.05 -9.21
N LEU A 60 -11.36 -5.82 -8.71
CA LEU A 60 -10.26 -4.88 -8.42
C LEU A 60 -9.35 -5.51 -7.38
N ARG A 61 -8.07 -5.66 -7.70
CA ARG A 61 -7.05 -6.24 -6.83
C ARG A 61 -6.03 -5.17 -6.46
N VAL A 62 -5.93 -4.87 -5.17
CA VAL A 62 -4.98 -3.88 -4.64
C VAL A 62 -3.99 -4.60 -3.73
N VAL A 63 -2.71 -4.51 -4.06
CA VAL A 63 -1.63 -5.09 -3.23
C VAL A 63 -0.89 -3.96 -2.53
N PHE A 64 -0.65 -4.15 -1.25
CA PHE A 64 0.18 -3.26 -0.44
C PHE A 64 1.40 -4.02 0.07
N ASP A 65 2.54 -3.34 0.09
CA ASP A 65 3.56 -3.64 1.09
C ASP A 65 3.11 -3.23 2.50
N GLY A 66 3.76 -3.81 3.50
CA GLY A 66 3.55 -3.50 4.91
C GLY A 66 4.27 -2.23 5.32
N ASP A 67 5.53 -2.38 5.73
CA ASP A 67 6.34 -1.32 6.32
C ASP A 67 6.58 -0.17 5.35
N ALA A 68 6.70 1.06 5.88
CA ALA A 68 6.77 2.33 5.14
C ALA A 68 5.62 2.63 4.14
N VAL A 69 4.65 1.73 3.97
CA VAL A 69 3.47 1.89 3.10
C VAL A 69 2.19 1.94 3.91
N LEU A 70 1.82 0.82 4.54
CA LEU A 70 0.67 0.72 5.45
C LEU A 70 1.06 1.03 6.88
N PHE A 71 2.26 0.60 7.28
CA PHE A 71 2.78 0.71 8.63
C PHE A 71 3.95 1.70 8.69
N SER A 72 4.26 2.18 9.89
CA SER A 72 5.55 2.82 10.17
C SER A 72 6.69 1.82 10.05
N ASP A 73 7.91 2.32 9.83
CA ASP A 73 9.16 1.56 9.72
C ASP A 73 9.78 1.16 11.09
N GLU A 74 8.98 1.16 12.18
CA GLU A 74 9.48 0.95 13.55
C GLU A 74 10.17 -0.41 13.74
N THR A 75 9.62 -1.49 13.14
CA THR A 75 10.23 -2.82 13.22
C THR A 75 11.53 -2.88 12.43
N ASP A 76 11.58 -2.20 11.28
CA ASP A 76 12.75 -2.17 10.41
C ASP A 76 13.92 -1.41 11.05
N GLN A 77 13.63 -0.32 11.77
CA GLN A 77 14.65 0.38 12.56
C GLN A 77 15.28 -0.54 13.61
N ILE A 78 14.46 -1.29 14.36
CA ILE A 78 14.96 -2.28 15.33
C ILE A 78 15.76 -3.39 14.64
N PHE A 79 15.33 -3.85 13.45
CA PHE A 79 16.07 -4.84 12.68
C PHE A 79 17.46 -4.34 12.26
N GLN A 80 17.57 -3.09 11.81
CA GLN A 80 18.86 -2.48 11.44
C GLN A 80 19.79 -2.34 12.64
N GLU A 81 19.25 -2.04 13.83
CA GLU A 81 20.03 -1.85 15.05
C GLU A 81 20.41 -3.16 15.77
N GLN A 82 19.48 -4.13 15.81
CA GLN A 82 19.55 -5.30 16.70
C GLN A 82 19.43 -6.64 15.95
N GLY A 83 19.32 -6.60 14.61
CA GLY A 83 19.15 -7.79 13.79
C GLY A 83 17.78 -8.46 13.94
N LEU A 84 17.66 -9.64 13.33
CA LEU A 84 16.40 -10.40 13.28
C LEU A 84 15.87 -10.75 14.67
N GLU A 85 16.74 -11.15 15.59
CA GLU A 85 16.33 -11.55 16.94
C GLU A 85 15.72 -10.38 17.72
N GLY A 86 16.35 -9.20 17.67
CA GLY A 86 15.81 -7.99 18.29
C GLY A 86 14.47 -7.58 17.71
N ALA A 87 14.34 -7.62 16.37
CA ALA A 87 13.07 -7.33 15.70
C ALA A 87 11.94 -8.30 16.10
N VAL A 88 12.23 -9.60 16.18
CA VAL A 88 11.26 -10.62 16.63
C VAL A 88 10.85 -10.40 18.10
N GLN A 89 11.80 -10.07 18.97
CA GLN A 89 11.49 -9.77 20.38
C GLN A 89 10.62 -8.52 20.51
N TYR A 90 10.94 -7.47 19.75
CA TYR A 90 10.14 -6.24 19.70
C TYR A 90 8.71 -6.52 19.22
N GLU A 91 8.55 -7.28 18.13
CA GLU A 91 7.22 -7.65 17.61
C GLU A 91 6.39 -8.43 18.61
N ARG A 92 6.99 -9.38 19.33
CA ARG A 92 6.32 -10.14 20.39
C ARG A 92 5.92 -9.26 21.56
N ALA A 93 6.80 -8.35 21.99
CA ALA A 93 6.52 -7.43 23.09
C ALA A 93 5.39 -6.44 22.72
N MET A 94 5.32 -6.03 21.45
CA MET A 94 4.35 -5.07 20.94
C MET A 94 3.10 -5.72 20.32
N GLU A 95 2.93 -7.04 20.39
CA GLU A 95 1.89 -7.79 19.65
C GLU A 95 0.45 -7.29 19.91
N ALA A 96 0.20 -6.74 21.10
CA ALA A 96 -1.10 -6.20 21.50
C ALA A 96 -1.29 -4.70 21.16
N ILE A 97 -0.25 -4.03 20.68
CA ILE A 97 -0.24 -2.61 20.33
C ILE A 97 -0.24 -2.50 18.81
N PRO A 98 -1.19 -1.77 18.19
CA PRO A 98 -1.17 -1.55 16.74
C PRO A 98 0.17 -0.99 16.25
N ILE A 99 0.61 -1.39 15.06
CA ILE A 99 1.79 -0.80 14.42
C ILE A 99 1.49 0.67 14.08
N GLY A 100 2.49 1.54 14.16
CA GLY A 100 2.38 2.93 13.74
C GLY A 100 1.89 3.09 12.30
N GLU A 101 1.41 4.28 11.96
CA GLU A 101 0.70 4.53 10.70
C GLU A 101 1.67 4.85 9.56
N GLY A 102 1.53 4.13 8.44
CA GLY A 102 2.18 4.46 7.18
C GLY A 102 1.37 5.46 6.35
N PRO A 103 1.98 6.05 5.31
CA PRO A 103 1.39 7.09 4.45
C PRO A 103 0.10 6.66 3.74
N LEU A 104 -0.09 5.36 3.45
CA LEU A 104 -1.28 4.84 2.77
C LEU A 104 -2.37 4.33 3.71
N LYS A 105 -2.21 4.41 5.04
CA LYS A 105 -3.25 3.96 5.99
C LYS A 105 -4.61 4.60 5.70
N ALA A 106 -4.65 5.92 5.50
CA ALA A 106 -5.90 6.64 5.30
C ALA A 106 -6.65 6.13 4.05
N PHE A 107 -5.94 5.89 2.94
CA PHE A 107 -6.50 5.26 1.75
C PHE A 107 -6.97 3.82 2.03
N ALA A 108 -6.15 3.01 2.69
CA ALA A 108 -6.47 1.62 3.00
C ALA A 108 -7.74 1.49 3.86
N MET A 109 -7.92 2.36 4.86
CA MET A 109 -9.16 2.41 5.65
C MET A 109 -10.38 2.79 4.80
N HIS A 110 -10.25 3.69 3.82
CA HIS A 110 -11.35 3.99 2.89
C HIS A 110 -11.67 2.78 2.02
N LEU A 111 -10.65 2.06 1.54
CA LEU A 111 -10.81 0.82 0.79
C LEU A 111 -11.54 -0.25 1.61
N GLY A 112 -11.15 -0.42 2.88
CA GLY A 112 -11.83 -1.32 3.82
C GLY A 112 -13.31 -0.94 4.05
N LYS A 113 -13.60 0.36 4.23
CA LYS A 113 -14.98 0.86 4.34
C LYS A 113 -15.81 0.61 3.08
N MET A 114 -15.23 0.81 1.89
CA MET A 114 -15.90 0.51 0.63
C MET A 114 -16.15 -1.00 0.49
N ARG A 115 -15.13 -1.81 0.74
CA ARG A 115 -15.21 -3.26 0.72
C ARG A 115 -16.32 -3.78 1.64
N LYS A 116 -16.45 -3.26 2.86
CA LYS A 116 -17.53 -3.64 3.80
C LYS A 116 -18.96 -3.39 3.28
N LYS A 117 -19.15 -2.50 2.30
CA LYS A 117 -20.48 -2.28 1.68
C LYS A 117 -20.87 -3.41 0.74
N PHE A 118 -19.90 -4.17 0.24
CA PHE A 118 -20.12 -5.37 -0.54
C PHE A 118 -19.90 -6.57 0.39
N GLY A 119 -20.85 -7.50 0.47
CA GLY A 119 -20.73 -8.66 1.37
C GLY A 119 -19.40 -9.42 1.18
N GLN A 120 -18.95 -10.14 2.20
CA GLN A 120 -17.60 -10.75 2.24
C GLN A 120 -17.27 -11.61 1.00
N GLU A 121 -18.22 -12.42 0.52
CA GLU A 121 -17.96 -13.40 -0.56
C GLU A 121 -18.03 -12.83 -1.99
N LYS A 122 -18.64 -11.65 -2.19
CA LYS A 122 -18.88 -11.09 -3.54
C LYS A 122 -18.36 -9.66 -3.68
N SER A 123 -17.37 -9.29 -2.86
CA SER A 123 -16.74 -7.98 -2.96
C SER A 123 -16.05 -7.82 -4.33
N PRO A 124 -16.36 -6.75 -5.10
CA PRO A 124 -15.62 -6.42 -6.32
C PRO A 124 -14.21 -5.89 -6.03
N ILE A 125 -13.84 -5.80 -4.74
CA ILE A 125 -12.54 -5.34 -4.25
C ILE A 125 -11.89 -6.48 -3.47
N ARG A 126 -10.67 -6.85 -3.86
CA ARG A 126 -9.78 -7.76 -3.12
C ARG A 126 -8.52 -7.01 -2.73
N THR A 127 -8.08 -7.22 -1.50
CA THR A 127 -6.91 -6.54 -0.92
C THR A 127 -5.90 -7.56 -0.42
N TYR A 128 -4.64 -7.31 -0.74
CA TYR A 128 -3.53 -8.22 -0.51
C TYR A 128 -2.44 -7.52 0.28
N LEU A 129 -1.78 -8.28 1.16
CA LEU A 129 -0.53 -7.87 1.80
C LEU A 129 0.61 -8.70 1.21
N VAL A 130 1.64 -8.07 0.65
CA VAL A 130 2.87 -8.74 0.20
C VAL A 130 4.06 -8.04 0.84
N THR A 131 4.61 -8.63 1.89
CA THR A 131 5.59 -7.99 2.78
C THR A 131 6.87 -8.80 2.91
N ALA A 132 8.00 -8.12 3.14
CA ALA A 132 9.28 -8.76 3.41
C ALA A 132 9.37 -9.39 4.81
N ARG A 133 8.44 -9.06 5.73
CA ARG A 133 8.40 -9.59 7.11
C ARG A 133 8.42 -11.12 7.12
N SER A 134 9.17 -11.69 8.08
CA SER A 134 9.37 -13.13 8.18
C SER A 134 8.26 -13.83 8.97
N GLY A 135 7.69 -14.88 8.36
CA GLY A 135 6.88 -15.90 9.03
C GLY A 135 5.77 -15.41 9.97
N ARG A 136 5.48 -16.24 10.97
CA ARG A 136 4.38 -16.03 11.92
C ARG A 136 4.68 -14.92 12.93
N ASP A 137 5.89 -14.88 13.47
CA ASP A 137 6.23 -14.01 14.60
C ASP A 137 6.27 -12.53 14.22
N MET A 138 6.69 -12.19 12.99
CA MET A 138 6.64 -10.80 12.50
C MET A 138 5.29 -10.44 11.85
N GLY A 139 4.41 -11.43 11.62
CA GLY A 139 3.15 -11.25 10.90
C GLY A 139 1.91 -11.05 11.77
N ILE A 140 1.88 -11.60 12.99
CA ILE A 140 0.67 -11.56 13.85
C ILE A 140 0.23 -10.12 14.14
N ARG A 141 1.17 -9.26 14.56
CA ARG A 141 0.89 -7.86 14.91
C ARG A 141 0.38 -7.07 13.70
N ALA A 142 0.96 -7.30 12.52
CA ALA A 142 0.53 -6.68 11.26
C ALA A 142 -0.93 -7.05 10.93
N ILE A 143 -1.29 -8.34 11.00
CA ILE A 143 -2.67 -8.80 10.73
C ILE A 143 -3.67 -8.26 11.77
N LYS A 144 -3.28 -8.21 13.05
CA LYS A 144 -4.11 -7.61 14.13
C LYS A 144 -4.35 -6.12 13.85
N THR A 145 -3.30 -5.38 13.51
CA THR A 145 -3.36 -3.96 13.19
C THR A 145 -4.31 -3.67 12.03
N LEU A 146 -4.19 -4.43 10.93
CA LEU A 146 -5.07 -4.27 9.76
C LEU A 146 -6.54 -4.56 10.07
N ARG A 147 -6.79 -5.58 10.91
CA ARG A 147 -8.15 -5.91 11.37
C ARG A 147 -8.74 -4.77 12.20
N GLU A 148 -7.97 -4.18 13.10
CA GLU A 148 -8.39 -3.04 13.91
C GLU A 148 -8.71 -1.81 13.05
N TRP A 149 -7.87 -1.53 12.05
CA TRP A 149 -8.12 -0.45 11.07
C TRP A 149 -9.32 -0.72 10.16
N GLY A 150 -9.85 -1.94 10.18
CA GLY A 150 -10.99 -2.34 9.37
C GLY A 150 -10.64 -2.51 7.89
N LEU A 151 -9.38 -2.82 7.57
CA LEU A 151 -8.92 -3.28 6.26
C LEU A 151 -8.86 -4.82 6.27
N PRO A 152 -9.89 -5.51 5.79
CA PRO A 152 -9.84 -6.96 5.69
C PRO A 152 -8.91 -7.37 4.55
N ILE A 153 -7.82 -8.09 4.83
CA ILE A 153 -6.94 -8.69 3.83
C ILE A 153 -7.50 -10.04 3.39
N ASP A 154 -7.60 -10.26 2.08
CA ASP A 154 -8.03 -11.52 1.50
C ASP A 154 -6.91 -12.56 1.52
N GLU A 155 -5.70 -12.14 1.17
CA GLU A 155 -4.51 -12.99 1.12
C GLU A 155 -3.28 -12.19 1.58
N ALA A 156 -2.45 -12.80 2.42
CA ALA A 156 -1.23 -12.20 2.94
C ALA A 156 -0.03 -13.11 2.65
N PHE A 157 1.01 -12.55 2.06
CA PHE A 157 2.24 -13.23 1.68
C PHE A 157 3.41 -12.62 2.45
N PHE A 158 4.00 -13.43 3.33
CA PHE A 158 5.19 -13.11 4.12
C PHE A 158 6.40 -13.69 3.40
N MET A 159 7.14 -12.82 2.72
CA MET A 159 8.11 -13.22 1.71
C MET A 159 9.49 -13.55 2.29
N ASP A 160 9.77 -13.19 3.55
CA ASP A 160 11.07 -13.44 4.20
C ASP A 160 12.26 -12.98 3.32
N GLY A 161 12.13 -11.76 2.77
CA GLY A 161 13.09 -11.17 1.83
C GLY A 161 13.09 -11.74 0.41
N ALA A 162 12.28 -12.75 0.08
CA ALA A 162 12.17 -13.27 -1.28
C ALA A 162 11.59 -12.21 -2.24
N PRO A 163 11.97 -12.22 -3.53
CA PRO A 163 11.45 -11.28 -4.52
C PRO A 163 9.91 -11.33 -4.62
N LYS A 164 9.27 -10.15 -4.65
CA LYS A 164 7.80 -10.02 -4.74
C LYS A 164 7.24 -10.32 -6.15
N GLY A 165 8.06 -10.15 -7.20
CA GLY A 165 7.64 -10.31 -8.61
C GLY A 165 6.88 -11.61 -8.93
N PRO A 166 7.39 -12.80 -8.57
CA PRO A 166 6.70 -14.06 -8.86
C PRO A 166 5.29 -14.16 -8.29
N ILE A 167 5.07 -13.70 -7.05
CA ILE A 167 3.73 -13.73 -6.45
C ILE A 167 2.82 -12.64 -7.03
N LEU A 168 3.36 -11.45 -7.34
CA LEU A 168 2.63 -10.38 -8.01
C LEU A 168 2.13 -10.81 -9.40
N ALA A 169 2.93 -11.57 -10.14
CA ALA A 169 2.54 -12.13 -11.43
C ALA A 169 1.35 -13.09 -11.33
N GLN A 170 1.24 -13.84 -10.22
CA GLN A 170 0.10 -14.71 -9.95
C GLN A 170 -1.15 -13.92 -9.50
N ILE A 171 -0.97 -12.91 -8.63
CA ILE A 171 -2.08 -12.08 -8.14
C ILE A 171 -2.69 -11.25 -9.29
N GLN A 172 -1.85 -10.77 -10.22
CA GLN A 172 -2.21 -9.82 -11.27
C GLN A 172 -2.99 -8.62 -10.71
N PRO A 173 -2.35 -7.80 -9.83
CA PRO A 173 -3.04 -6.68 -9.22
C PRO A 173 -3.26 -5.55 -10.22
N HIS A 174 -4.27 -4.74 -9.96
CA HIS A 174 -4.51 -3.51 -10.71
C HIS A 174 -3.56 -2.41 -10.28
N ILE A 175 -3.05 -2.49 -9.05
CA ILE A 175 -2.00 -1.63 -8.52
C ILE A 175 -1.30 -2.31 -7.34
N PHE A 176 0.02 -2.20 -7.32
CA PHE A 176 0.89 -2.60 -6.22
C PHE A 176 1.58 -1.38 -5.63
N PHE A 177 1.49 -1.18 -4.31
CA PHE A 177 2.16 -0.09 -3.59
C PHE A 177 3.35 -0.62 -2.80
N ASP A 178 4.52 0.00 -2.96
CA ASP A 178 5.76 -0.36 -2.29
C ASP A 178 6.66 0.88 -2.13
N ASP A 179 7.47 0.94 -1.08
CA ASP A 179 8.46 2.00 -0.84
C ASP A 179 9.85 1.66 -1.42
N GLY A 180 10.11 0.39 -1.74
CA GLY A 180 11.34 -0.09 -2.33
C GLY A 180 11.34 -0.01 -3.86
N LEU A 181 12.16 0.87 -4.44
CA LEU A 181 12.32 0.96 -5.91
C LEU A 181 12.70 -0.38 -6.57
N HIS A 182 13.43 -1.26 -5.88
CA HIS A 182 13.76 -2.59 -6.39
C HIS A 182 12.53 -3.51 -6.52
N ASN A 183 11.56 -3.40 -5.60
CA ASN A 183 10.29 -4.13 -5.68
C ASN A 183 9.41 -3.58 -6.80
N ILE A 184 9.40 -2.26 -7.00
CA ILE A 184 8.71 -1.59 -8.11
C ILE A 184 9.27 -2.11 -9.44
N GLN A 185 10.60 -2.12 -9.62
CA GLN A 185 11.23 -2.68 -10.82
C GLN A 185 10.89 -4.16 -10.99
N GLY A 186 10.92 -4.94 -9.91
CA GLY A 186 10.54 -6.36 -9.92
C GLY A 186 9.11 -6.59 -10.38
N ALA A 187 8.16 -5.75 -9.96
CA ALA A 187 6.77 -5.77 -10.40
C ALA A 187 6.64 -5.38 -11.88
N GLN A 188 7.36 -4.34 -12.32
CA GLN A 188 7.34 -3.91 -13.72
C GLN A 188 7.86 -4.98 -14.68
N ASN A 189 8.92 -5.69 -14.29
CA ASN A 189 9.52 -6.78 -15.07
C ASN A 189 8.53 -7.93 -15.35
N VAL A 190 7.51 -8.10 -14.51
CA VAL A 190 6.45 -9.10 -14.68
C VAL A 190 5.14 -8.51 -15.18
N GLY A 191 5.15 -7.27 -15.66
CA GLY A 191 3.97 -6.61 -16.25
C GLY A 191 2.93 -6.16 -15.23
N VAL A 192 3.33 -5.92 -13.97
CA VAL A 192 2.42 -5.52 -12.89
C VAL A 192 2.43 -4.00 -12.70
N PRO A 193 1.27 -3.31 -12.78
CA PRO A 193 1.13 -1.90 -12.43
C PRO A 193 1.57 -1.66 -10.98
N SER A 194 2.49 -0.73 -10.81
CA SER A 194 3.08 -0.42 -9.51
C SER A 194 3.16 1.08 -9.28
N ALA A 195 3.09 1.46 -8.00
CA ALA A 195 3.16 2.83 -7.55
C ALA A 195 4.11 2.92 -6.35
N TRP A 196 5.13 3.75 -6.49
CA TRP A 196 6.16 3.92 -5.48
C TRP A 196 5.74 4.94 -4.41
N VAL A 197 5.93 4.59 -3.13
CA VAL A 197 5.64 5.46 -1.99
C VAL A 197 6.97 6.06 -1.48
N PRO A 198 7.23 7.36 -1.68
CA PRO A 198 8.52 8.00 -1.38
C PRO A 198 8.70 8.48 0.06
#